data_AF-A0A3B6A0Z4-F1
#
_entry.id   AF-A0A3B6A0Z4-F1
#
_cell.length_a   1.000
_cell.length_b   1.000
_cell.length_c   1.000
_cell.angle_alpha   90.00
_cell.angle_beta   90.00
_cell.angle_gamma   90.00
#
_symmetry.space_group_name_H-M   'P 1'
#
loop_
_entity.id
_entity.type
_entity.pdbx_description
1 polymer ?
#
loop_
_entity_poly.entity_id
_entity_poly.type
_entity_poly.pdbx_seq_one_letter_code
_entity_poly.pdbx_strand_id
1 'polypeptide(L)'
;MHINTSEKLHISKLIPCSPNLVAALVGIGHTSQILLCQPGASSWSVRAYDQCKGFEDMAFYQGKLYAIANDENLLVVNISQDHSTGDPQVSRIGQIIKGEPWYPVVLEDNTMPCKKLYLVESHGALLMVRRAIWCRVPGPGVPGEVIAGVSGFEVFKADFEHSRWVKVSTMGDDQVLFLGRRCSRAISVSQYGLSGDYIFFLDDDEDNRIEYAYDEENTSFGVYSMRFRSIRSAHPNISSKRCDEMRLAAWLFPQD
;
A
#
# COMPACT_ATOMS: atom_id res chain seq x y z
N MET A 1 4.10 -12.31 -22.48
CA MET A 1 4.18 -12.51 -21.02
C MET A 1 4.37 -13.99 -20.78
N HIS A 2 5.60 -14.45 -20.53
CA HIS A 2 5.80 -15.82 -20.06
C HIS A 2 5.50 -15.79 -18.56
N ILE A 3 4.23 -16.02 -18.22
CA ILE A 3 3.84 -16.31 -16.85
C ILE A 3 4.50 -17.65 -16.53
N ASN A 4 5.48 -17.66 -15.64
CA ASN A 4 5.99 -18.89 -15.09
C ASN A 4 4.80 -19.57 -14.41
N THR A 5 4.46 -20.80 -14.82
CA THR A 5 3.20 -21.47 -14.45
C THR A 5 3.01 -21.69 -12.94
N SER A 6 4.02 -21.37 -12.14
CA SER A 6 4.00 -21.42 -10.67
C SER A 6 3.60 -20.11 -9.98
N GLU A 7 3.66 -18.95 -10.63
CA GLU A 7 3.37 -17.65 -9.99
C GLU A 7 1.99 -17.12 -10.44
N LYS A 8 1.04 -17.03 -9.51
CA LYS A 8 -0.30 -16.51 -9.80
C LYS A 8 -0.29 -14.99 -9.80
N LEU A 9 -0.85 -14.42 -10.87
CA LEU A 9 -1.12 -12.98 -10.96
C LEU A 9 -2.18 -12.59 -9.92
N HIS A 10 -1.94 -11.54 -9.15
CA HIS A 10 -2.90 -11.03 -8.17
C HIS A 10 -3.03 -9.51 -8.26
N ILE A 11 -4.24 -9.01 -8.03
CA ILE A 11 -4.52 -7.57 -8.02
C ILE A 11 -4.31 -7.07 -6.59
N SER A 12 -3.30 -6.24 -6.40
CA SER A 12 -3.01 -5.61 -5.12
C SER A 12 -3.90 -4.39 -4.87
N LYS A 13 -4.22 -3.57 -5.88
CA LYS A 13 -5.08 -2.39 -5.68
C LYS A 13 -5.76 -1.97 -6.97
N LEU A 14 -6.96 -1.42 -6.87
CA LEU A 14 -7.71 -0.82 -7.98
C LEU A 14 -8.02 0.63 -7.64
N ILE A 15 -7.80 1.54 -8.60
CA ILE A 15 -8.09 2.96 -8.44
C ILE A 15 -8.91 3.46 -9.63
N PRO A 16 -10.17 3.87 -9.40
CA PRO A 16 -10.92 4.64 -10.39
C PRO A 16 -10.29 6.04 -10.49
N CYS A 17 -9.50 6.27 -11.55
CA CYS A 17 -8.79 7.53 -11.76
C CYS A 17 -9.70 8.60 -12.35
N SER A 18 -10.61 8.20 -13.25
CA SER A 18 -11.63 9.07 -13.85
C SER A 18 -12.81 8.21 -14.34
N PRO A 19 -13.93 8.80 -14.81
CA PRO A 19 -15.05 8.03 -15.37
C PRO A 19 -14.66 7.06 -16.49
N ASN A 20 -13.56 7.34 -17.20
CA ASN A 20 -13.10 6.55 -18.35
C ASN A 20 -11.74 5.85 -18.10
N LEU A 21 -11.26 5.79 -16.86
CA LEU A 21 -9.94 5.23 -16.56
C LEU A 21 -9.89 4.58 -15.17
N VAL A 22 -9.53 3.31 -15.16
CA VAL A 22 -9.19 2.56 -13.95
C VAL A 22 -7.75 2.09 -14.06
N ALA A 23 -7.00 2.22 -12.96
CA ALA A 23 -5.67 1.65 -12.82
C ALA A 23 -5.71 0.45 -11.88
N ALA A 24 -4.98 -0.61 -12.20
CA ALA A 24 -4.76 -1.76 -11.36
C ALA A 24 -3.26 -1.90 -11.06
N LEU A 25 -2.93 -2.01 -9.78
CA LEU A 25 -1.61 -2.46 -9.35
C LEU A 25 -1.69 -3.97 -9.21
N VAL A 26 -0.85 -4.65 -9.97
CA VAL A 26 -0.88 -6.10 -10.11
C VAL A 26 0.49 -6.66 -9.77
N GLY A 27 0.53 -7.68 -8.92
CA GLY A 27 1.76 -8.33 -8.47
C GLY A 27 1.97 -9.72 -9.07
N ILE A 28 3.23 -10.06 -9.31
CA ILE A 28 3.72 -11.39 -9.68
C ILE A 28 5.04 -11.60 -8.91
N GLY A 29 5.01 -12.48 -7.90
CA GLY A 29 6.13 -12.61 -6.96
C GLY A 29 6.49 -11.28 -6.28
N HIS A 30 7.77 -10.93 -6.32
CA HIS A 30 8.29 -9.63 -5.82
C HIS A 30 8.21 -8.49 -6.83
N THR A 31 7.60 -8.72 -7.99
CA THR A 31 7.46 -7.70 -9.03
C THR A 31 6.03 -7.24 -9.16
N SER A 32 5.85 -6.00 -9.64
CA SER A 32 4.54 -5.43 -9.86
C SER A 32 4.49 -4.61 -11.16
N GLN A 33 3.29 -4.50 -11.70
CA GLN A 33 2.96 -3.74 -12.89
C GLN A 33 1.71 -2.90 -12.65
N ILE A 34 1.58 -1.84 -13.42
CA ILE A 34 0.38 -1.00 -13.43
C ILE A 34 -0.35 -1.26 -14.74
N LEU A 35 -1.52 -1.86 -14.66
CA LEU A 35 -2.40 -2.09 -15.80
C LEU A 35 -3.47 -1.00 -15.82
N LEU A 36 -3.90 -0.61 -17.01
CA LEU A 36 -4.97 0.36 -17.19
C LEU A 36 -6.12 -0.29 -17.93
N CYS A 37 -7.34 0.16 -17.66
CA CYS A 37 -8.49 -0.18 -18.48
C CYS A 37 -9.47 0.99 -18.51
N GLN A 38 -10.30 0.99 -19.54
CA GLN A 38 -11.50 1.83 -19.56
C GLN A 38 -12.67 1.00 -19.03
N PRO A 39 -13.53 1.57 -18.17
CA PRO A 39 -14.79 0.92 -17.81
C PRO A 39 -15.58 0.49 -19.06
N GLY A 40 -15.94 -0.79 -19.13
CA GLY A 40 -16.62 -1.39 -20.28
C GLY A 40 -15.69 -1.97 -21.36
N ALA A 41 -14.37 -1.81 -21.25
CA ALA A 41 -13.41 -2.48 -22.13
C ALA A 41 -13.40 -4.00 -21.90
N SER A 42 -13.13 -4.75 -22.96
CA SER A 42 -13.06 -6.22 -22.92
C SER A 42 -11.73 -6.76 -22.37
N SER A 43 -10.72 -5.90 -22.21
CA SER A 43 -9.39 -6.29 -21.74
C SER A 43 -8.66 -5.15 -21.04
N TRP A 44 -7.61 -5.50 -20.29
CA TRP A 44 -6.68 -4.55 -19.68
C TRP A 44 -5.52 -4.27 -20.65
N SER A 45 -5.00 -3.05 -20.64
CA SER A 45 -3.79 -2.69 -21.37
C SER A 45 -2.58 -3.39 -20.74
N VAL A 46 -2.07 -4.43 -21.39
CA VAL A 46 -0.87 -5.15 -20.96
C VAL A 46 0.22 -4.95 -21.99
N ARG A 47 1.35 -4.36 -21.60
CA ARG A 47 2.54 -4.29 -22.44
C ARG A 47 3.54 -5.34 -21.99
N ALA A 48 3.88 -6.25 -22.91
CA ALA A 48 4.79 -7.36 -22.63
C ALA A 48 6.21 -6.93 -22.23
N TYR A 49 6.59 -5.67 -22.47
CA TYR A 49 7.92 -5.12 -22.24
C TYR A 49 7.96 -4.00 -21.18
N ASP A 50 6.84 -3.73 -20.50
CA ASP A 50 6.86 -2.74 -19.42
C ASP A 50 7.77 -3.21 -18.30
N GLN A 51 8.59 -2.30 -17.79
CA GLN A 51 9.53 -2.62 -16.72
C GLN A 51 8.74 -2.98 -15.45
N CYS A 52 8.80 -4.26 -15.08
CA CYS A 52 8.41 -4.72 -13.76
C CYS A 52 9.22 -3.95 -12.69
N LYS A 53 8.53 -3.25 -11.79
CA LYS A 53 9.15 -2.56 -10.64
C LYS A 53 8.56 -3.12 -9.34
N GLY A 54 9.27 -2.92 -8.23
CA GLY A 54 8.76 -3.23 -6.89
C GLY A 54 7.92 -2.08 -6.35
N PHE A 55 6.76 -1.80 -6.96
CA PHE A 55 5.80 -0.85 -6.41
C PHE A 55 5.13 -1.45 -5.18
N GLU A 56 5.05 -0.66 -4.11
CA GLU A 56 4.32 -1.04 -2.90
C GLU A 56 2.85 -0.66 -3.00
N ASP A 57 2.57 0.56 -3.48
CA ASP A 57 1.22 1.11 -3.52
C ASP A 57 1.09 2.17 -4.62
N MET A 58 -0.15 2.57 -4.92
CA MET A 58 -0.48 3.68 -5.81
C MET A 58 -1.63 4.54 -5.27
N ALA A 59 -1.70 5.79 -5.73
CA ALA A 59 -2.77 6.74 -5.42
C ALA A 59 -3.03 7.67 -6.62
N PHE A 60 -4.29 8.03 -6.84
CA PHE A 60 -4.65 9.09 -7.78
C PHE A 60 -4.77 10.41 -7.03
N TYR A 61 -4.04 11.42 -7.49
CA TYR A 61 -3.93 12.71 -6.81
C TYR A 61 -3.82 13.84 -7.84
N GLN A 62 -4.67 14.86 -7.71
CA GLN A 62 -4.66 16.05 -8.58
C GLN A 62 -4.57 15.72 -10.08
N GLY A 63 -5.38 14.76 -10.55
CA GLY A 63 -5.46 14.39 -11.96
C GLY A 63 -4.32 13.49 -12.46
N LYS A 64 -3.41 13.04 -11.59
CA LYS A 64 -2.28 12.18 -11.95
C LYS A 64 -2.25 10.92 -11.10
N LEU A 65 -1.76 9.84 -11.69
CA LEU A 65 -1.52 8.59 -10.99
C LEU A 65 -0.08 8.59 -10.45
N TYR A 66 0.06 8.30 -9.16
CA TYR A 66 1.34 8.16 -8.49
C TYR A 66 1.50 6.74 -7.96
N ALA A 67 2.73 6.25 -7.97
CA ALA A 67 3.12 4.99 -7.36
C ALA A 67 4.31 5.21 -6.43
N ILE A 68 4.38 4.42 -5.36
CA ILE A 68 5.50 4.39 -4.43
C ILE A 68 6.25 3.08 -4.60
N ALA A 69 7.58 3.14 -4.73
CA ALA A 69 8.44 1.96 -4.78
C ALA A 69 8.95 1.58 -3.38
N ASN A 70 9.48 0.37 -3.24
CA ASN A 70 10.04 -0.16 -1.98
C ASN A 70 11.14 0.73 -1.35
N ASP A 71 11.90 1.43 -2.18
CA ASP A 71 12.93 2.40 -1.83
C ASP A 71 12.39 3.80 -1.54
N GLU A 72 11.06 3.93 -1.43
CA GLU A 72 10.31 5.16 -1.14
C GLU A 72 10.38 6.23 -2.22
N ASN A 73 10.85 5.88 -3.42
CA ASN A 73 10.77 6.78 -4.56
C ASN A 73 9.29 6.99 -4.94
N LEU A 74 8.88 8.27 -4.96
CA LEU A 74 7.59 8.65 -5.53
C LEU A 74 7.74 8.76 -7.03
N LEU A 75 6.87 8.04 -7.73
CA LEU A 75 6.88 7.92 -9.18
C LEU A 75 5.57 8.45 -9.74
N VAL A 76 5.65 9.35 -10.72
CA VAL A 76 4.49 9.78 -11.51
C VAL A 76 4.33 8.85 -12.71
N VAL A 77 3.11 8.33 -12.90
CA VAL A 77 2.76 7.43 -13.99
C VAL A 77 2.07 8.26 -15.07
N ASN A 78 2.78 8.49 -16.19
CA ASN A 78 2.22 9.21 -17.32
C ASN A 78 1.45 8.25 -18.20
N ILE A 79 0.19 8.57 -18.46
CA ILE A 79 -0.73 7.75 -19.24
C ILE A 79 -0.94 8.42 -20.59
N SER A 80 -0.78 7.65 -21.66
CA SER A 80 -1.11 8.08 -23.03
C SER A 80 -2.15 7.14 -23.62
N GLN A 81 -2.62 7.44 -24.82
CA GLN A 81 -3.43 6.51 -25.61
C GLN A 81 -2.54 5.71 -26.56
N ASP A 82 -2.98 4.49 -26.87
CA ASP A 82 -2.43 3.74 -27.98
C ASP A 82 -2.94 4.28 -29.32
N HIS A 83 -2.02 4.53 -30.24
CA HIS A 83 -2.37 5.10 -31.54
C HIS A 83 -3.13 4.11 -32.43
N SER A 84 -3.02 2.80 -32.17
CA SER A 84 -3.70 1.77 -32.95
C SER A 84 -5.04 1.37 -32.33
N THR A 85 -5.11 1.19 -31.01
CA THR A 85 -6.34 0.72 -30.34
C THR A 85 -7.14 1.83 -29.65
N GLY A 86 -6.52 2.98 -29.35
CA GLY A 86 -7.12 4.04 -28.53
C GLY A 86 -7.09 3.77 -27.02
N ASP A 87 -6.60 2.59 -26.60
CA ASP A 87 -6.61 2.18 -25.20
C ASP A 87 -5.63 3.01 -24.37
N PRO A 88 -5.95 3.29 -23.08
CA PRO A 88 -5.02 3.93 -22.18
C PRO A 88 -3.84 3.02 -21.92
N GLN A 89 -2.63 3.59 -21.87
CA GLN A 89 -1.41 2.85 -21.59
C GLN A 89 -0.40 3.68 -20.82
N VAL A 90 0.41 2.99 -20.02
CA VAL A 90 1.55 3.64 -19.34
C VAL A 90 2.59 3.99 -20.40
N SER A 91 2.85 5.29 -20.54
CA SER A 91 3.82 5.84 -21.51
C SER A 91 5.20 6.01 -20.89
N ARG A 92 5.25 6.51 -19.65
CA ARG A 92 6.48 6.78 -18.91
C ARG A 92 6.22 6.81 -17.42
N ILE A 93 7.13 6.21 -16.66
CA ILE A 93 7.18 6.36 -15.20
C ILE A 93 8.37 7.25 -14.87
N GLY A 94 8.09 8.43 -14.33
CA GLY A 94 9.11 9.42 -13.93
C GLY A 94 9.25 9.46 -12.41
N GLN A 95 10.47 9.57 -11.89
CA GLN A 95 10.70 9.81 -10.47
C GLN A 95 10.58 11.29 -10.16
N ILE A 96 9.84 11.63 -9.11
CA ILE A 96 9.61 13.03 -8.69
C ILE A 96 10.07 13.33 -7.26
N ILE A 97 10.12 12.32 -6.39
CA ILE A 97 10.74 12.40 -5.07
C ILE A 97 11.67 11.21 -4.93
N LYS A 98 12.90 11.47 -4.50
CA LYS A 98 13.84 10.42 -4.13
C LYS A 98 13.56 9.98 -2.70
N GLY A 99 13.32 8.70 -2.52
CA GLY A 99 13.16 8.09 -1.22
C GLY A 99 14.50 7.85 -0.52
N GLU A 100 14.41 7.42 0.73
CA GLU A 100 15.58 6.96 1.48
C GLU A 100 15.61 5.43 1.43
N PRO A 101 16.62 4.84 0.75
CA PRO A 101 16.76 3.40 0.71
C PRO A 101 16.89 2.85 2.12
N TRP A 102 16.18 1.77 2.38
CA TRP A 102 16.21 1.12 3.67
C TRP A 102 16.29 -0.38 3.46
N TYR A 103 17.22 -1.01 4.17
CA TYR A 103 17.48 -2.45 4.06
C TYR A 103 17.19 -3.10 5.41
N PRO A 104 16.36 -4.16 5.44
CA PRO A 104 16.10 -4.89 6.67
C PRO A 104 17.40 -5.56 7.14
N VAL A 105 17.72 -5.40 8.42
CA VAL A 105 18.87 -6.05 9.07
C VAL A 105 18.36 -6.75 10.32
N VAL A 106 18.80 -8.00 10.51
CA VAL A 106 18.50 -8.76 11.73
C VAL A 106 19.31 -8.15 12.88
N LEU A 107 18.61 -7.74 13.93
CA LEU A 107 19.16 -7.20 15.16
C LEU A 107 19.60 -8.31 16.12
N GLU A 108 20.39 -7.95 17.13
CA GLU A 108 20.95 -8.90 18.12
C GLU A 108 19.88 -9.67 18.90
N ASP A 109 18.68 -9.11 19.03
CA ASP A 109 17.52 -9.74 19.69
C ASP A 109 16.71 -10.65 18.76
N ASN A 110 17.26 -11.01 17.59
CA ASN A 110 16.61 -11.75 16.51
C ASN A 110 15.35 -11.06 15.96
N THR A 111 15.25 -9.73 16.07
CA THR A 111 14.21 -8.99 15.37
C THR A 111 14.71 -8.44 14.04
N MET A 112 13.84 -8.44 13.04
CA MET A 112 14.10 -7.83 11.74
C MET A 112 12.96 -6.88 11.44
N PRO A 113 13.23 -5.58 11.27
CA PRO A 113 12.19 -4.69 10.84
C PRO A 113 11.83 -5.02 9.38
N CYS A 114 10.55 -5.08 9.08
CA CYS A 114 9.97 -5.06 7.74
C CYS A 114 9.24 -3.73 7.53
N LYS A 115 9.04 -3.35 6.27
CA LYS A 115 8.42 -2.07 5.92
C LYS A 115 7.31 -2.27 4.90
N LYS A 116 6.16 -1.66 5.15
CA LYS A 116 5.06 -1.50 4.19
C LYS A 116 4.83 -0.01 3.94
N LEU A 117 4.54 0.34 2.69
CA LEU A 117 4.31 1.72 2.27
C LEU A 117 2.91 1.84 1.69
N TYR A 118 2.22 2.91 2.05
CA TYR A 118 0.90 3.26 1.54
C TYR A 118 0.91 4.69 1.00
N LEU A 119 0.21 4.93 -0.10
CA LEU A 119 -0.08 6.27 -0.59
C LEU A 119 -1.55 6.62 -0.34
N VAL A 120 -1.75 7.78 0.26
CA VAL A 120 -3.09 8.28 0.61
C VAL A 120 -3.20 9.76 0.29
N GLU A 121 -4.28 10.16 -0.35
CA GLU A 121 -4.66 11.56 -0.47
C GLU A 121 -5.45 11.98 0.77
N SER A 122 -5.09 13.12 1.37
CA SER A 122 -5.80 13.72 2.50
C SER A 122 -5.69 15.25 2.42
N HIS A 123 -6.84 15.95 2.39
CA HIS A 123 -6.93 17.42 2.36
C HIS A 123 -6.03 18.10 1.31
N GLY A 124 -6.01 17.56 0.09
CA GLY A 124 -5.21 18.12 -0.98
C GLY A 124 -3.70 17.94 -0.79
N ALA A 125 -3.29 17.00 0.07
CA ALA A 125 -1.91 16.56 0.21
C ALA A 125 -1.80 15.06 -0.12
N LEU A 126 -0.71 14.70 -0.80
CA LEU A 126 -0.33 13.30 -0.99
C LEU A 126 0.59 12.87 0.17
N LEU A 127 0.18 11.83 0.88
CA LEU A 127 0.89 11.27 2.03
C LEU A 127 1.48 9.91 1.67
N MET A 128 2.71 9.67 2.13
CA MET A 128 3.27 8.33 2.29
C MET A 128 3.14 7.93 3.76
N VAL A 129 2.46 6.82 4.02
CA VAL A 129 2.47 6.20 5.35
C VAL A 129 3.44 5.02 5.32
N ARG A 130 4.44 5.07 6.20
CA ARG A 130 5.41 4.01 6.42
C ARG A 130 4.98 3.21 7.65
N ARG A 131 4.65 1.93 7.45
CA ARG A 131 4.45 0.96 8.54
C ARG A 131 5.73 0.15 8.71
N ALA A 132 6.39 0.32 9.84
CA ALA A 132 7.45 -0.57 10.29
C ALA A 132 6.82 -1.72 11.08
N ILE A 133 7.31 -2.94 10.87
CA ILE A 133 6.81 -4.16 11.51
C ILE A 133 8.03 -4.88 12.07
N TRP A 134 8.09 -5.05 13.39
CA TRP A 134 9.23 -5.65 14.06
C TRP A 134 9.04 -7.16 14.09
N CYS A 135 9.47 -7.82 13.02
CA CYS A 135 9.31 -9.26 12.85
C CYS A 135 10.31 -10.02 13.71
N ARG A 136 9.91 -11.17 14.25
CA ARG A 136 10.79 -12.11 14.94
C ARG A 136 11.34 -13.10 13.94
N VAL A 137 12.65 -13.23 13.89
CA VAL A 137 13.35 -14.18 13.04
C VAL A 137 13.71 -15.42 13.86
N PRO A 138 13.59 -16.63 13.30
CA PRO A 138 14.09 -17.83 13.96
C PRO A 138 15.58 -17.70 14.31
N GLY A 139 15.98 -18.30 15.43
CA GLY A 139 17.39 -18.29 15.84
C GLY A 139 18.30 -18.95 14.78
N PRO A 140 19.61 -18.64 14.78
CA PRO A 140 20.54 -19.23 13.82
C PRO A 140 20.49 -20.77 13.83
N GLY A 141 20.27 -21.38 12.66
CA GLY A 141 20.18 -22.84 12.52
C GLY A 141 18.85 -23.46 12.97
N VAL A 142 17.88 -22.65 13.41
CA VAL A 142 16.52 -23.10 13.74
C VAL A 142 15.62 -22.94 12.51
N PRO A 143 15.02 -24.01 11.99
CA PRO A 143 13.98 -23.91 10.97
C PRO A 143 12.77 -23.16 11.53
N GLY A 144 12.23 -22.22 10.77
CA GLY A 144 11.02 -21.50 11.14
C GLY A 144 10.70 -20.38 10.16
N GLU A 145 9.51 -19.82 10.32
CA GLU A 145 9.08 -18.65 9.55
C GLU A 145 9.41 -17.36 10.31
N VAL A 146 9.61 -16.28 9.56
CA VAL A 146 9.70 -14.93 10.13
C VAL A 146 8.29 -14.52 10.55
N ILE A 147 8.07 -14.16 11.81
CA ILE A 147 6.75 -13.87 12.36
C ILE A 147 6.58 -12.36 12.58
N ALA A 148 5.49 -11.78 12.07
CA ALA A 148 5.13 -10.38 12.28
C ALA A 148 4.98 -10.07 13.77
N GLY A 149 5.60 -8.98 14.21
CA GLY A 149 5.42 -8.46 15.56
C GLY A 149 4.66 -7.15 15.57
N VAL A 150 5.03 -6.29 16.52
CA VAL A 150 4.39 -4.98 16.73
C VAL A 150 4.58 -4.12 15.49
N SER A 151 3.55 -3.35 15.12
CA SER A 151 3.63 -2.34 14.06
C SER A 151 3.83 -0.93 14.62
N GLY A 152 4.46 -0.07 13.84
CA GLY A 152 4.70 1.33 14.16
C GLY A 152 4.61 2.15 12.89
N PHE A 153 4.19 3.41 13.01
CA PHE A 153 3.83 4.22 11.84
C PHE A 153 4.52 5.57 11.85
N GLU A 154 4.96 5.97 10.66
CA GLU A 154 5.45 7.30 10.34
C GLU A 154 4.71 7.81 9.12
N VAL A 155 4.34 9.08 9.12
CA VAL A 155 3.63 9.71 8.01
C VAL A 155 4.49 10.81 7.43
N PHE A 156 4.54 10.89 6.11
CA PHE A 156 5.31 11.86 5.37
C PHE A 156 4.41 12.53 4.33
N LYS A 157 4.49 13.85 4.23
CA LYS A 157 3.83 14.64 3.19
C LYS A 157 4.78 14.83 2.01
N ALA A 158 4.25 14.70 0.78
CA ALA A 158 4.98 15.04 -0.43
C ALA A 158 5.16 16.57 -0.52
N ASP A 159 6.42 17.01 -0.55
CA ASP A 159 6.83 18.37 -0.87
C ASP A 159 7.32 18.37 -2.32
N PHE A 160 6.41 18.65 -3.26
CA PHE A 160 6.69 18.64 -4.69
C PHE A 160 7.61 19.78 -5.13
N GLU A 161 7.63 20.89 -4.40
CA GLU A 161 8.50 22.05 -4.70
C GLU A 161 9.96 21.71 -4.46
N HIS A 162 10.25 21.00 -3.37
CA HIS A 162 11.60 20.60 -2.99
C HIS A 162 11.92 19.13 -3.31
N SER A 163 11.03 18.42 -4.01
CA SER A 163 11.17 17.01 -4.40
C SER A 163 11.57 16.08 -3.24
N ARG A 164 10.91 16.23 -2.07
CA ARG A 164 11.25 15.46 -0.85
C ARG A 164 10.03 15.02 -0.04
N TRP A 165 10.24 14.00 0.79
CA TRP A 165 9.28 13.61 1.82
C TRP A 165 9.51 14.43 3.10
N VAL A 166 8.44 15.01 3.65
CA VAL A 166 8.50 15.78 4.90
C VAL A 166 7.70 15.05 5.97
N LYS A 167 8.39 14.55 7.02
CA LYS A 167 7.75 13.84 8.13
C LYS A 167 6.77 14.77 8.86
N VAL A 168 5.57 14.26 9.14
CA VAL A 168 4.55 14.95 9.92
C VAL A 168 4.29 14.21 11.22
N SER A 169 4.04 14.97 12.30
CA SER A 169 3.73 14.42 13.63
C SER A 169 2.25 14.19 13.86
N THR A 170 1.39 14.83 13.07
CA THR A 170 -0.07 14.74 13.14
C THR A 170 -0.68 14.88 11.75
N MET A 171 -1.87 14.31 11.57
CA MET A 171 -2.67 14.43 10.34
C MET A 171 -3.77 15.50 10.46
N GLY A 172 -3.85 16.17 11.62
CA GLY A 172 -4.95 17.07 11.98
C GLY A 172 -6.00 16.36 12.83
N ASP A 173 -6.67 17.13 13.69
CA ASP A 173 -7.65 16.63 14.66
C ASP A 173 -8.97 16.16 14.02
N ASP A 174 -9.12 16.31 12.70
CA ASP A 174 -10.32 15.91 11.96
C ASP A 174 -10.09 14.75 10.98
N GLN A 175 -8.85 14.26 10.81
CA GLN A 175 -8.52 13.23 9.82
C GLN A 175 -8.21 11.88 10.43
N VAL A 176 -8.77 10.83 9.84
CA VAL A 176 -8.35 9.45 10.08
C VAL A 176 -7.91 8.81 8.76
N LEU A 177 -6.89 7.95 8.83
CA LEU A 177 -6.47 7.15 7.69
C LEU A 177 -6.92 5.72 7.88
N PHE A 178 -7.42 5.12 6.82
CA PHE A 178 -7.66 3.69 6.70
C PHE A 178 -6.64 3.14 5.71
N LEU A 179 -5.86 2.15 6.14
CA LEU A 179 -4.76 1.56 5.39
C LEU A 179 -5.00 0.08 5.15
N GLY A 180 -4.68 -0.35 3.95
CA GLY A 180 -4.71 -1.74 3.54
C GLY A 180 -4.26 -1.87 2.10
N ARG A 181 -3.78 -3.06 1.74
CA ARG A 181 -3.29 -3.35 0.38
C ARG A 181 -4.30 -2.96 -0.70
N ARG A 182 -5.56 -3.36 -0.50
CA ARG A 182 -6.62 -3.23 -1.51
C ARG A 182 -7.27 -1.85 -1.55
N CYS A 183 -7.24 -1.15 -0.43
CA CYS A 183 -7.80 0.19 -0.32
C CYS A 183 -7.12 0.95 0.81
N SER A 184 -6.66 2.17 0.50
CA SER A 184 -6.20 3.12 1.50
C SER A 184 -6.85 4.48 1.23
N ARG A 185 -7.44 5.10 2.25
CA ARG A 185 -8.23 6.34 2.11
C ARG A 185 -8.17 7.17 3.40
N ALA A 186 -8.20 8.49 3.25
CA ALA A 186 -8.42 9.42 4.35
C ALA A 186 -9.89 9.82 4.46
N ILE A 187 -10.40 9.99 5.68
CA ILE A 187 -11.76 10.46 5.95
C ILE A 187 -11.73 11.60 6.95
N SER A 188 -12.51 12.65 6.69
CA SER A 188 -12.84 13.64 7.71
C SER A 188 -13.89 13.12 8.67
N VAL A 189 -13.55 13.16 9.95
CA VAL A 189 -14.40 12.69 11.03
C VAL A 189 -15.02 13.82 11.84
N SER A 190 -14.76 15.07 11.45
CA SER A 190 -15.35 16.28 12.06
C SER A 190 -16.88 16.19 12.11
N GLN A 191 -17.51 15.72 11.03
CA GLN A 191 -18.96 15.55 10.94
C GLN A 191 -19.54 14.51 11.90
N TYR A 192 -18.71 13.59 12.40
CA TYR A 192 -19.13 12.55 13.35
C TYR A 192 -18.83 12.90 14.80
N GLY A 193 -18.25 14.08 15.07
CA GLY A 193 -17.82 14.48 16.41
C GLY A 193 -16.71 13.60 16.99
N LEU A 194 -15.98 12.88 16.13
CA LEU A 194 -14.84 12.04 16.53
C LEU A 194 -13.54 12.82 16.41
N SER A 195 -12.55 12.43 17.21
CA SER A 195 -11.18 12.91 17.07
C SER A 195 -10.48 12.18 15.94
N GLY A 196 -9.82 12.93 15.07
CA GLY A 196 -8.85 12.44 14.09
C GLY A 196 -7.53 12.02 14.73
N ASP A 197 -6.49 12.02 13.91
CA ASP A 197 -5.12 11.64 14.25
C ASP A 197 -4.94 10.14 14.58
N TYR A 198 -5.76 9.30 13.94
CA TYR A 198 -5.71 7.84 14.02
C TYR A 198 -5.50 7.19 12.66
N ILE A 199 -4.74 6.09 12.69
CA ILE A 199 -4.51 5.21 11.54
C ILE A 199 -5.15 3.86 11.84
N PHE A 200 -6.19 3.52 11.11
CA PHE A 200 -6.77 2.18 11.07
C PHE A 200 -6.04 1.40 9.99
N PHE A 201 -5.58 0.19 10.29
CA PHE A 201 -4.83 -0.62 9.34
C PHE A 201 -5.27 -2.07 9.36
N LEU A 202 -5.20 -2.72 8.21
CA LEU A 202 -5.37 -4.16 8.06
C LEU A 202 -4.01 -4.84 7.99
N ASP A 203 -3.99 -6.14 8.16
CA ASP A 203 -2.80 -6.94 7.87
C ASP A 203 -2.57 -7.02 6.36
N ASP A 204 -1.31 -6.87 5.96
CA ASP A 204 -0.90 -6.90 4.56
C ASP A 204 -0.54 -8.34 4.12
N ASP A 205 -1.49 -9.26 4.26
CA ASP A 205 -1.33 -10.67 3.87
C ASP A 205 -1.45 -10.80 2.33
N GLU A 206 -0.42 -11.28 1.65
CA GLU A 206 -0.41 -11.51 0.20
C GLU A 206 0.36 -12.81 -0.13
N ASP A 207 -0.27 -13.73 -0.87
CA ASP A 207 0.25 -15.09 -1.15
C ASP A 207 1.61 -15.13 -1.85
N ASN A 208 1.89 -14.16 -2.72
CA ASN A 208 3.06 -14.20 -3.60
C ASN A 208 4.21 -13.31 -3.11
N ARG A 209 4.04 -12.62 -1.98
CA ARG A 209 5.01 -11.67 -1.44
C ARG A 209 5.11 -11.75 0.09
N ILE A 210 5.25 -12.98 0.58
CA ILE A 210 5.35 -13.27 2.02
C ILE A 210 6.77 -12.92 2.50
N GLU A 211 6.90 -11.76 3.12
CA GLU A 211 8.13 -11.35 3.83
C GLU A 211 8.16 -11.92 5.27
N TYR A 212 6.98 -12.23 5.81
CA TYR A 212 6.74 -12.74 7.16
C TYR A 212 5.32 -13.33 7.24
N ALA A 213 5.12 -14.27 8.16
CA ALA A 213 3.82 -14.83 8.52
C ALA A 213 3.26 -14.14 9.77
N TYR A 214 2.00 -14.39 10.10
CA TYR A 214 1.39 -13.94 11.35
C TYR A 214 1.08 -15.16 12.22
N ASP A 215 1.34 -15.05 13.52
CA ASP A 215 1.19 -16.15 14.50
C ASP A 215 -0.28 -16.53 14.76
N GLU A 216 -1.20 -15.60 14.52
CA GLU A 216 -2.62 -15.78 14.81
C GLU A 216 -3.39 -16.29 13.59
N GLU A 217 -4.18 -17.35 13.78
CA GLU A 217 -5.12 -17.88 12.77
C GLU A 217 -6.22 -16.87 12.40
N ASN A 218 -6.46 -15.88 13.27
CA ASN A 218 -7.39 -14.79 13.01
C ASN A 218 -6.63 -13.50 12.72
N THR A 219 -7.23 -12.62 11.93
CA THR A 219 -6.80 -11.24 11.71
C THR A 219 -7.88 -10.29 12.20
N SER A 220 -7.46 -9.13 12.68
CA SER A 220 -8.32 -7.99 12.99
C SER A 220 -7.67 -6.74 12.41
N PHE A 221 -8.38 -5.62 12.45
CA PHE A 221 -7.74 -4.34 12.12
C PHE A 221 -6.99 -3.82 13.35
N GLY A 222 -5.89 -3.10 13.15
CA GLY A 222 -5.24 -2.34 14.21
C GLY A 222 -5.62 -0.87 14.19
N VAL A 223 -5.50 -0.21 15.33
CA VAL A 223 -5.65 1.25 15.44
C VAL A 223 -4.38 1.83 16.02
N TYR A 224 -3.74 2.74 15.31
CA TYR A 224 -2.57 3.46 15.77
C TYR A 224 -2.93 4.92 16.04
N SER A 225 -2.55 5.42 17.22
CA SER A 225 -2.70 6.84 17.55
C SER A 225 -1.40 7.58 17.22
N MET A 226 -1.48 8.57 16.33
CA MET A 226 -0.34 9.41 15.99
C MET A 226 0.12 10.25 17.20
N ARG A 227 -0.83 10.79 17.98
CA ARG A 227 -0.57 11.50 19.24
C ARG A 227 0.20 10.69 20.28
N PHE A 228 -0.23 9.46 20.57
CA PHE A 228 0.38 8.63 21.62
C PHE A 228 1.49 7.72 21.10
N ARG A 229 1.65 7.62 19.77
CA ARG A 229 2.61 6.74 19.08
C ARG A 229 2.51 5.28 19.54
N SER A 230 1.28 4.82 19.72
CA SER A 230 0.99 3.49 20.22
C SER A 230 -0.19 2.87 19.50
N ILE A 231 -0.14 1.54 19.39
CA ILE A 231 -1.26 0.74 18.93
C ILE A 231 -2.27 0.60 20.07
N ARG A 232 -3.54 0.79 19.74
CA ARG A 232 -4.69 0.42 20.55
C ARG A 232 -5.25 -0.87 20.00
N SER A 233 -5.59 -1.80 20.88
CA SER A 233 -6.26 -3.04 20.49
C SER A 233 -7.59 -2.72 19.82
N ALA A 234 -7.86 -3.35 18.68
CA ALA A 234 -9.20 -3.36 18.11
C ALA A 234 -10.20 -3.96 19.10
N HIS A 235 -11.48 -3.65 18.88
CA HIS A 235 -12.54 -4.22 19.68
C HIS A 235 -12.52 -5.76 19.53
N PRO A 236 -12.53 -6.55 20.63
CA PRO A 236 -12.33 -8.01 20.59
C PRO A 236 -13.38 -8.80 19.80
N ASN A 237 -14.42 -8.14 19.29
CA ASN A 237 -15.53 -8.76 18.57
C ASN A 237 -15.39 -8.66 17.04
N ILE A 238 -14.32 -8.02 16.52
CA ILE A 238 -14.11 -7.85 15.09
C ILE A 238 -12.84 -8.60 14.69
N SER A 239 -13.01 -9.85 14.29
CA SER A 239 -11.96 -10.72 13.78
C SER A 239 -12.45 -11.54 12.60
N SER A 240 -11.57 -11.81 11.64
CA SER A 240 -11.80 -12.72 10.53
C SER A 240 -10.77 -13.86 10.56
N LYS A 241 -11.13 -15.03 10.05
CA LYS A 241 -10.15 -16.11 9.87
C LYS A 241 -9.21 -15.80 8.72
N ARG A 242 -7.94 -16.11 8.89
CA ARG A 242 -6.94 -16.17 7.81
C ARG A 242 -7.09 -17.51 7.09
N CYS A 243 -8.07 -17.63 6.20
CA CYS A 243 -8.20 -18.78 5.31
C CYS A 243 -7.71 -18.41 3.91
N ASP A 244 -7.22 -19.39 3.12
CA ASP A 244 -6.71 -19.16 1.76
C ASP A 244 -7.73 -18.46 0.82
N GLU A 245 -9.02 -18.63 1.04
CA GLU A 245 -10.07 -17.92 0.28
C GLU A 245 -10.41 -16.51 0.82
N MET A 246 -10.01 -16.19 2.05
CA MET A 246 -10.49 -15.03 2.83
C MET A 246 -9.43 -13.97 3.13
N ARG A 247 -8.24 -14.03 2.53
CA ARG A 247 -7.12 -13.08 2.71
C ARG A 247 -7.37 -11.66 2.18
N LEU A 248 -8.61 -11.30 1.85
CA LEU A 248 -8.96 -10.12 1.05
C LEU A 248 -9.73 -9.08 1.85
N ALA A 249 -9.34 -8.83 3.10
CA ALA A 249 -9.95 -7.75 3.88
C ALA A 249 -9.70 -6.40 3.16
N ALA A 250 -10.77 -5.62 3.00
CA ALA A 250 -10.71 -4.31 2.39
C ALA A 250 -11.62 -3.33 3.12
N TRP A 251 -11.20 -2.08 3.21
CA TRP A 251 -12.04 -1.01 3.70
C TRP A 251 -13.11 -0.65 2.66
N LEU A 252 -14.36 -0.59 3.09
CA LEU A 252 -15.48 -0.12 2.29
C LEU A 252 -15.92 1.23 2.82
N PHE A 253 -16.13 2.17 1.91
CA PHE A 253 -16.52 3.53 2.23
C PHE A 253 -17.88 3.83 1.58
N PRO A 254 -18.74 4.62 2.25
CA PRO A 254 -19.94 5.11 1.60
C PRO A 254 -19.58 5.92 0.35
N GLN A 255 -20.50 5.97 -0.62
CA GLN A 255 -20.41 6.91 -1.72
C GLN A 255 -20.58 8.33 -1.16
N ASP A 256 -19.75 9.24 -1.65
CA ASP A 256 -19.86 10.67 -1.35
C ASP A 256 -21.10 11.29 -2.00
#